data_AF-A0A1S3LS34-F1
#
_entry.id   AF-A0A1S3LS34-F1
#
_cell.length_a   1.000
_cell.length_b   1.000
_cell.length_c   1.000
_cell.angle_alpha   90.00
_cell.angle_beta   90.00
_cell.angle_gamma   90.00
#
_symmetry.space_group_name_H-M   'P 1'
#
loop_
_entity.id
_entity.type
_entity.pdbx_description
1 polymer ?
#
loop_
_entity_poly.entity_id
_entity_poly.type
_entity_poly.pdbx_seq_one_letter_code
_entity_poly.pdbx_strand_id
1 'polypeptide(L)'
;MTLQQQQNARRKSNCVKEVEKLQEKRERRRLQQQELREKKAQEVDVTVPNYEIMCMIRDFRASLDYRPLTTADLIDEEHRICVCVRARPLNKKELTMKDLDVITIPSKDVVMVHEPKQKVDLTRYLENQTFRFDYAFDDSTDNDMVYRFTARPLVETIFERGMATCFAYGQTGSGKTHVS
;
A
#
# COMPACT_ATOMS: atom_id res chain seq x y z
N MET A 1 17.02 -76.88 3.87
CA MET A 1 16.83 -76.27 5.20
C MET A 1 17.07 -74.76 5.08
N THR A 2 16.03 -74.00 5.35
CA THR A 2 15.88 -72.54 5.20
C THR A 2 16.82 -71.76 6.13
N LEU A 3 17.69 -70.91 5.56
CA LEU A 3 18.43 -69.90 6.31
C LEU A 3 17.50 -68.73 6.63
N GLN A 4 17.11 -68.64 7.89
CA GLN A 4 16.35 -67.55 8.48
C GLN A 4 17.28 -66.32 8.58
N GLN A 5 17.20 -65.41 7.61
CA GLN A 5 17.81 -64.08 7.72
C GLN A 5 17.00 -63.28 8.74
N GLN A 6 17.50 -63.23 9.98
CA GLN A 6 16.99 -62.41 11.05
C GLN A 6 17.35 -60.95 10.75
N GLN A 7 16.42 -60.19 10.18
CA GLN A 7 16.54 -58.74 9.99
C GLN A 7 16.57 -58.04 11.37
N ASN A 8 17.77 -57.78 11.89
CA ASN A 8 17.97 -56.93 13.06
C ASN A 8 17.82 -55.45 12.65
N ALA A 9 16.60 -54.95 12.65
CA ALA A 9 16.33 -53.52 12.61
C ALA A 9 16.79 -52.90 13.96
N ARG A 10 17.97 -52.26 13.96
CA ARG A 10 18.55 -51.57 15.13
C ARG A 10 17.52 -50.56 15.67
N ARG A 11 16.99 -50.82 16.87
CA ARG A 11 15.94 -50.01 17.51
C ARG A 11 16.50 -48.60 17.80
N LYS A 12 16.04 -47.58 17.08
CA LYS A 12 16.53 -46.20 17.24
C LYS A 12 16.22 -45.65 18.64
N SER A 13 17.18 -44.91 19.21
CA SER A 13 17.03 -44.20 20.49
C SER A 13 15.96 -43.11 20.42
N ASN A 14 15.33 -42.77 21.55
CA ASN A 14 14.31 -41.73 21.63
C ASN A 14 14.82 -40.36 21.13
N CYS A 15 16.08 -40.01 21.41
CA CYS A 15 16.69 -38.78 20.90
C CYS A 15 16.73 -38.78 19.35
N VAL A 16 17.14 -39.89 18.75
CA VAL A 16 17.22 -40.03 17.28
C VAL A 16 15.82 -39.92 16.65
N LYS A 17 14.79 -40.50 17.27
CA LYS A 17 13.40 -40.38 16.80
C LYS A 17 12.88 -38.94 16.87
N GLU A 18 13.20 -38.19 17.92
CA GLU A 18 12.80 -36.78 18.03
C GLU A 18 13.52 -35.89 17.00
N VAL A 19 14.79 -36.16 16.71
CA VAL A 19 15.53 -35.47 15.64
C VAL A 19 14.91 -35.76 14.26
N GLU A 20 14.54 -37.01 13.98
CA GLU A 20 13.85 -37.39 12.73
C GLU A 20 12.50 -36.69 12.60
N LYS A 21 11.69 -36.63 13.66
CA LYS A 21 10.43 -35.87 13.66
C LYS A 21 10.63 -34.37 13.40
N LEU A 22 11.67 -33.77 13.99
CA LEU A 22 12.04 -32.38 13.75
C LEU A 22 12.42 -32.14 12.29
N GLN A 23 13.13 -33.10 11.69
CA GLN A 23 13.54 -33.03 10.29
C GLN A 23 12.34 -33.18 9.35
N GLU A 24 11.48 -34.18 9.56
CA GLU A 24 10.22 -34.34 8.81
C GLU A 24 9.34 -33.09 8.92
N LYS A 25 9.22 -32.50 10.12
CA LYS A 25 8.43 -31.28 10.32
C LYS A 25 9.00 -30.08 9.57
N ARG A 26 10.34 -29.97 9.48
CA ARG A 26 11.02 -28.93 8.69
C ARG A 26 10.82 -29.14 7.19
N GLU A 27 10.97 -30.38 6.72
CA GLU A 27 10.77 -30.75 5.30
C GLU A 27 9.32 -30.53 4.87
N ARG A 28 8.36 -30.93 5.70
CA ARG A 28 6.93 -30.67 5.45
C ARG A 28 6.61 -29.17 5.38
N ARG A 29 7.24 -28.36 6.24
CA ARG A 29 7.12 -26.88 6.19
C ARG A 29 7.69 -26.29 4.90
N ARG A 30 8.82 -26.81 4.41
CA ARG A 30 9.42 -26.40 3.14
C ARG A 30 8.51 -26.76 1.96
N LEU A 31 8.00 -27.99 1.92
CA LEU A 31 7.07 -28.43 0.87
C LEU A 31 5.80 -27.57 0.84
N GLN A 32 5.18 -27.32 2.01
CA GLN A 32 3.98 -26.47 2.08
C GLN A 32 4.24 -25.03 1.61
N GLN A 33 5.38 -24.43 1.98
CA GLN A 33 5.74 -23.09 1.47
C GLN A 33 5.99 -23.11 -0.04
N GLN A 34 6.58 -24.18 -0.57
CA GLN A 34 6.82 -24.33 -2.00
C GLN A 34 5.51 -24.50 -2.78
N GLU A 35 4.61 -25.38 -2.35
CA GLU A 35 3.29 -25.55 -2.95
C GLU A 35 2.46 -24.26 -2.92
N LEU A 36 2.50 -23.52 -1.80
CA LEU A 36 1.81 -22.24 -1.70
C LEU A 36 2.38 -21.21 -2.69
N ARG A 37 3.71 -21.20 -2.87
CA ARG A 37 4.40 -20.32 -3.83
C ARG A 37 4.08 -20.72 -5.27
N GLU A 38 4.04 -22.02 -5.58
CA GLU A 38 3.68 -22.54 -6.91
C GLU A 38 2.21 -22.25 -7.26
N LYS A 39 1.28 -22.45 -6.31
CA LYS A 39 -0.13 -22.03 -6.48
C LYS A 39 -0.24 -20.53 -6.74
N LYS A 40 0.43 -19.70 -5.94
CA LYS A 40 0.46 -18.25 -6.15
C LYS A 40 1.08 -17.88 -7.49
N ALA A 41 2.14 -18.57 -7.93
CA ALA A 41 2.78 -18.34 -9.22
C ALA A 41 1.89 -18.71 -10.41
N GLN A 42 1.01 -19.72 -10.28
CA GLN A 42 0.01 -20.06 -11.29
C GLN A 42 -1.10 -19.01 -11.41
N GLU A 43 -1.36 -18.25 -10.34
CA GLU A 43 -2.30 -17.10 -10.35
C GLU A 43 -1.65 -15.81 -10.87
N VAL A 44 -0.33 -15.79 -11.15
CA VAL A 44 0.35 -14.61 -11.70
C VAL A 44 -0.04 -14.43 -13.15
N ASP A 45 -0.84 -13.41 -13.43
CA ASP A 45 -1.11 -12.97 -14.79
C ASP A 45 0.15 -12.33 -15.39
N VAL A 46 0.93 -13.14 -16.11
CA VAL A 46 2.13 -12.72 -16.85
C VAL A 46 1.86 -11.69 -17.95
N THR A 47 0.59 -11.43 -18.30
CA THR A 47 0.21 -10.40 -19.28
C THR A 47 0.07 -9.01 -18.67
N VAL A 48 0.13 -8.88 -17.34
CA VAL A 48 0.07 -7.61 -16.63
C VAL A 48 1.48 -7.21 -16.18
N PRO A 49 2.06 -6.16 -16.78
CA PRO A 49 3.32 -5.58 -16.29
C PRO A 49 3.17 -5.21 -14.81
N ASN A 50 4.20 -5.47 -14.00
CA ASN A 50 4.23 -5.14 -12.57
C ASN A 50 3.16 -5.82 -11.71
N TYR A 51 2.59 -6.96 -12.14
CA TYR A 51 1.61 -7.72 -11.37
C TYR A 51 2.03 -8.00 -9.91
N GLU A 52 3.31 -8.35 -9.69
CA GLU A 52 3.85 -8.59 -8.36
C GLU A 52 3.75 -7.35 -7.46
N ILE A 53 4.11 -6.17 -7.99
CA ILE A 53 4.02 -4.89 -7.27
C ILE A 53 2.55 -4.54 -7.00
N MET A 54 1.67 -4.74 -7.98
CA MET A 54 0.23 -4.54 -7.81
C MET A 54 -0.32 -5.38 -6.66
N CYS A 55 0.10 -6.65 -6.56
CA CYS A 55 -0.30 -7.52 -5.46
C CYS A 55 0.25 -7.03 -4.11
N MET A 56 1.51 -6.61 -4.05
CA MET A 56 2.10 -6.03 -2.83
C MET A 56 1.32 -4.79 -2.36
N ILE A 57 0.94 -3.89 -3.28
CA ILE A 57 0.14 -2.70 -2.93
C ILE A 57 -1.25 -3.10 -2.45
N ARG A 58 -1.90 -4.06 -3.13
CA ARG A 58 -3.22 -4.56 -2.75
C ARG A 58 -3.22 -5.16 -1.34
N ASP A 59 -2.24 -6.03 -1.06
CA ASP A 59 -2.09 -6.67 0.25
C ASP A 59 -1.81 -5.62 1.34
N PHE A 60 -0.99 -4.61 1.02
CA PHE A 60 -0.73 -3.49 1.93
C PHE A 60 -2.01 -2.71 2.23
N ARG A 61 -2.76 -2.30 1.19
CA ARG A 61 -4.03 -1.57 1.33
C ARG A 61 -5.06 -2.35 2.16
N ALA A 62 -5.15 -3.67 1.96
CA ALA A 62 -6.06 -4.53 2.73
C ALA A 62 -5.76 -4.57 4.24
N SER A 63 -4.54 -4.19 4.65
CA SER A 63 -4.14 -4.16 6.06
C SER A 63 -4.37 -2.81 6.75
N LEU A 64 -4.76 -1.76 6.01
CA LEU A 64 -4.93 -0.41 6.55
C LEU A 64 -6.30 -0.20 7.20
N ASP A 65 -6.32 0.64 8.23
CA ASP A 65 -7.56 1.17 8.83
C ASP A 65 -7.91 2.51 8.17
N TYR A 66 -8.97 2.51 7.36
CA TYR A 66 -9.39 3.69 6.59
C TYR A 66 -10.33 4.58 7.40
N ARG A 67 -9.93 5.84 7.57
CA ARG A 67 -10.68 6.91 8.23
C ARG A 67 -10.58 8.19 7.39
N PRO A 68 -11.18 8.21 6.18
CA PRO A 68 -11.03 9.31 5.24
C PRO A 68 -11.61 10.62 5.81
N LEU A 69 -11.18 11.74 5.25
CA LEU A 69 -11.73 13.05 5.58
C LEU A 69 -13.22 13.11 5.20
N THR A 70 -14.04 13.66 6.09
CA THR A 70 -15.48 13.80 5.88
C THR A 70 -15.93 15.23 6.10
N THR A 71 -17.15 15.54 5.67
CA THR A 71 -17.79 16.83 5.93
C THR A 71 -18.15 17.06 7.41
N ALA A 72 -18.06 16.03 8.25
CA ALA A 72 -18.27 16.13 9.69
C ALA A 72 -17.00 16.54 10.46
N ASP A 73 -15.83 16.44 9.82
CA ASP A 73 -14.57 16.87 10.44
C ASP A 73 -14.54 18.38 10.65
N LEU A 74 -14.00 18.78 11.80
CA LEU A 74 -13.79 20.17 12.15
C LEU A 74 -12.62 20.74 11.34
N ILE A 75 -12.74 22.02 10.98
CA ILE A 75 -11.68 22.77 10.33
C ILE A 75 -10.88 23.45 11.45
N ASP A 76 -9.59 23.15 11.56
CA ASP A 76 -8.71 23.87 12.48
C ASP A 76 -8.37 25.27 11.92
N GLU A 77 -8.92 26.30 12.54
CA GLU A 77 -8.78 27.71 12.14
C GLU A 77 -7.47 28.38 12.61
N GLU A 78 -6.68 27.73 13.48
CA GLU A 78 -5.49 28.33 14.08
C GLU A 78 -4.22 28.28 13.19
N HIS A 79 -4.24 27.56 12.07
CA HIS A 79 -3.06 27.39 11.21
C HIS A 79 -2.82 28.60 10.29
N ARG A 80 -1.77 29.39 10.57
CA ARG A 80 -1.34 30.50 9.67
C ARG A 80 -0.94 30.04 8.26
N ILE A 81 -0.49 28.81 8.13
CA ILE A 81 -0.17 28.17 6.85
C ILE A 81 -0.88 26.82 6.87
N CYS A 82 -1.75 26.60 5.88
CA CYS A 82 -2.42 25.31 5.67
C CYS A 82 -1.86 24.66 4.40
N VAL A 83 -1.28 23.47 4.55
CA VAL A 83 -0.69 22.66 3.49
C VAL A 83 -1.58 21.44 3.28
N CYS A 84 -2.20 21.38 2.10
CA CYS A 84 -3.07 20.29 1.71
C CYS A 84 -2.55 19.54 0.49
N VAL A 85 -2.93 18.28 0.37
CA VAL A 85 -2.60 17.44 -0.78
C VAL A 85 -3.87 16.81 -1.34
N ARG A 86 -4.00 16.77 -2.67
CA ARG A 86 -5.05 16.05 -3.38
C ARG A 86 -4.44 15.02 -4.32
N ALA A 87 -4.86 13.76 -4.19
CA ALA A 87 -4.64 12.74 -5.20
C ALA A 87 -5.76 12.82 -6.25
N ARG A 88 -5.40 12.73 -7.54
CA ARG A 88 -6.40 12.57 -8.61
C ARG A 88 -6.54 11.10 -8.98
N PRO A 89 -7.70 10.65 -9.47
CA PRO A 89 -7.82 9.32 -10.03
C PRO A 89 -6.93 9.18 -11.27
N LEU A 90 -6.57 7.92 -11.57
CA LEU A 90 -5.94 7.58 -12.84
C LEU A 90 -6.88 7.94 -14.01
N ASN A 91 -6.31 8.51 -15.06
CA ASN A 91 -7.04 8.87 -16.26
C ASN A 91 -7.22 7.65 -17.19
N LYS A 92 -8.07 7.78 -18.22
CA LYS A 92 -8.36 6.68 -19.16
C LYS A 92 -7.11 6.12 -19.84
N LYS A 93 -6.13 6.97 -20.16
CA LYS A 93 -4.88 6.53 -20.81
C LYS A 93 -4.02 5.71 -19.84
N GLU A 94 -3.86 6.18 -18.61
CA GLU A 94 -3.13 5.49 -17.53
C GLU A 94 -3.78 4.12 -17.24
N LEU A 95 -5.11 4.07 -17.15
CA LEU A 95 -5.85 2.81 -16.98
C LEU A 95 -5.65 1.85 -18.17
N THR A 96 -5.66 2.37 -19.40
CA THR A 96 -5.44 1.57 -20.62
C THR A 96 -4.03 1.01 -20.68
N MET A 97 -3.05 1.79 -20.22
CA MET A 97 -1.64 1.40 -20.12
C MET A 97 -1.35 0.47 -18.93
N LYS A 98 -2.36 0.19 -18.09
CA LYS A 98 -2.24 -0.56 -16.84
C LYS A 98 -1.21 0.06 -15.88
N ASP A 99 -1.17 1.39 -15.82
CA ASP A 99 -0.34 2.10 -14.85
C ASP A 99 -0.78 1.76 -13.42
N LEU A 100 0.19 1.70 -12.51
CA LEU A 100 -0.07 1.39 -11.11
C LEU A 100 -0.45 2.66 -10.35
N ASP A 101 -1.55 2.56 -9.61
CA ASP A 101 -1.86 3.53 -8.58
C ASP A 101 -1.00 3.25 -7.34
N VAL A 102 -0.05 4.15 -7.08
CA VAL A 102 0.97 4.03 -6.02
C VAL A 102 0.72 4.98 -4.85
N ILE A 103 -0.42 5.69 -4.81
CA ILE A 103 -0.75 6.64 -3.74
C ILE A 103 -1.87 6.05 -2.90
N THR A 104 -1.75 6.10 -1.58
CA THR A 104 -2.84 5.71 -0.68
C THR A 104 -3.05 6.78 0.37
N ILE A 105 -4.30 7.19 0.58
CA ILE A 105 -4.69 8.17 1.60
C ILE A 105 -5.62 7.45 2.58
N PRO A 106 -5.08 6.87 3.68
CA PRO A 106 -5.90 6.12 4.62
C PRO A 106 -6.65 7.02 5.61
N SER A 107 -6.14 8.22 5.89
CA SER A 107 -6.76 9.17 6.82
C SER A 107 -6.76 10.58 6.27
N LYS A 108 -7.48 11.47 6.96
CA LYS A 108 -7.64 12.88 6.60
C LYS A 108 -6.35 13.69 6.46
N ASP A 109 -5.23 13.21 6.98
CA ASP A 109 -3.97 13.95 7.11
C ASP A 109 -2.75 13.13 6.68
N VAL A 110 -2.93 11.90 6.21
CA VAL A 110 -1.84 10.99 5.86
C VAL A 110 -1.87 10.65 4.39
N VAL A 111 -0.73 10.82 3.72
CA VAL A 111 -0.49 10.37 2.34
C VAL A 111 0.64 9.35 2.36
N MET A 112 0.40 8.18 1.77
CA MET A 112 1.38 7.13 1.60
C MET A 112 1.77 7.00 0.12
N VAL A 113 3.06 6.94 -0.15
CA VAL A 113 3.63 6.71 -1.49
C VAL A 113 4.29 5.33 -1.48
N HIS A 114 3.79 4.44 -2.34
CA HIS A 114 4.32 3.09 -2.52
C HIS A 114 5.39 3.09 -3.61
N GLU A 115 6.64 3.38 -3.24
CA GLU A 115 7.75 3.44 -4.20
C GLU A 115 8.21 2.01 -4.57
N PRO A 116 8.01 1.53 -5.81
CA PRO A 116 8.47 0.21 -6.20
C PRO A 116 10.00 0.22 -6.37
N LYS A 117 10.70 -0.63 -5.61
CA LYS A 117 12.15 -0.77 -5.67
C LYS A 117 12.58 -2.20 -5.96
N GLN A 118 13.82 -2.32 -6.41
CA GLN A 118 14.47 -3.60 -6.67
C GLN A 118 15.81 -3.64 -5.95
N LYS A 119 16.05 -4.75 -5.23
CA LYS A 119 17.33 -5.02 -4.60
C LYS A 119 18.36 -5.49 -5.63
N VAL A 120 19.62 -5.53 -5.22
CA VAL A 120 20.74 -6.03 -6.05
C VAL A 120 20.52 -7.49 -6.47
N ASP A 121 19.87 -8.30 -5.61
CA ASP A 121 19.52 -9.71 -5.90
C ASP A 121 18.26 -9.87 -6.76
N LEU A 122 17.80 -8.79 -7.39
CA LEU A 122 16.60 -8.68 -8.22
C LEU A 122 15.26 -8.83 -7.48
N THR A 123 15.25 -8.99 -6.15
CA THR A 123 14.01 -9.04 -5.37
C THR A 123 13.29 -7.70 -5.41
N ARG A 124 12.03 -7.71 -5.86
CA ARG A 124 11.14 -6.54 -5.84
C ARG A 124 10.59 -6.31 -4.44
N TYR A 125 10.45 -5.05 -4.04
CA TYR A 125 9.83 -4.66 -2.78
C TYR A 125 9.21 -3.26 -2.90
N LEU A 126 8.36 -2.91 -1.94
CA LEU A 126 7.82 -1.55 -1.80
C LEU A 126 8.57 -0.82 -0.69
N GLU A 127 9.03 0.39 -0.99
CA GLU A 127 9.40 1.37 0.02
C GLU A 127 8.22 2.31 0.24
N ASN A 128 7.55 2.16 1.39
CA ASN A 128 6.37 2.95 1.72
C ASN A 128 6.80 4.22 2.45
N GLN A 129 6.71 5.36 1.78
CA GLN A 129 6.96 6.66 2.39
C GLN A 129 5.65 7.23 2.90
N THR A 130 5.64 7.77 4.12
CA THR A 130 4.45 8.36 4.74
C THR A 130 4.70 9.85 4.98
N PHE A 131 3.76 10.67 4.52
CA PHE A 131 3.78 12.12 4.66
C PHE A 131 2.53 12.55 5.42
N ARG A 132 2.68 13.59 6.26
CA ARG A 132 1.56 14.21 6.97
C ARG A 132 1.35 15.64 6.49
N PHE A 133 0.08 15.99 6.34
CA PHE A 133 -0.41 17.29 5.87
C PHE A 133 -1.57 17.74 6.75
N ASP A 134 -2.03 18.98 6.61
CA ASP A 134 -3.20 19.45 7.36
C ASP A 134 -4.46 18.73 6.86
N TYR A 135 -4.60 18.62 5.54
CA TYR A 135 -5.65 17.83 4.89
C TYR A 135 -5.12 17.06 3.67
N ALA A 136 -5.56 15.82 3.54
CA ALA A 136 -5.26 14.90 2.46
C ALA A 136 -6.58 14.45 1.81
N PHE A 137 -6.74 14.74 0.53
CA PHE A 137 -7.92 14.45 -0.27
C PHE A 137 -7.61 13.30 -1.23
N ASP A 138 -8.43 12.25 -1.19
CA ASP A 138 -8.29 11.10 -2.08
C ASP A 138 -8.87 11.33 -3.48
N ASP A 139 -8.80 10.31 -4.32
CA ASP A 139 -9.30 10.35 -5.69
C ASP A 139 -10.83 10.37 -5.81
N SER A 140 -11.53 10.05 -4.72
CA SER A 140 -12.99 10.11 -4.61
C SER A 140 -13.51 11.48 -4.17
N THR A 141 -12.61 12.33 -3.68
CA THR A 141 -12.96 13.63 -3.11
C THR A 141 -13.38 14.65 -4.18
N ASP A 142 -14.54 15.26 -3.98
CA ASP A 142 -15.09 16.30 -4.85
C ASP A 142 -14.46 17.68 -4.61
N ASN A 143 -14.72 18.61 -5.54
CA ASN A 143 -14.18 19.97 -5.46
C ASN A 143 -14.77 20.78 -4.30
N ASP A 144 -16.01 20.49 -3.90
CA ASP A 144 -16.69 21.21 -2.82
C ASP A 144 -16.05 20.91 -1.46
N MET A 145 -15.67 19.65 -1.21
CA MET A 145 -14.91 19.27 -0.02
C MET A 145 -13.53 19.93 -0.03
N VAL A 146 -12.81 19.90 -1.16
CA VAL A 146 -11.51 20.57 -1.26
C VAL A 146 -11.65 22.06 -0.95
N TYR A 147 -12.62 22.74 -1.56
CA TYR A 147 -12.88 24.17 -1.31
C TYR A 147 -13.18 24.44 0.17
N ARG A 148 -14.01 23.61 0.80
CA ARG A 148 -14.42 23.75 2.20
C ARG A 148 -13.24 23.74 3.18
N PHE A 149 -12.26 22.85 2.97
CA PHE A 149 -11.12 22.70 3.89
C PHE A 149 -9.90 23.55 3.51
N THR A 150 -9.88 24.15 2.32
CA THR A 150 -8.72 24.93 1.84
C THR A 150 -9.03 26.43 1.72
N ALA A 151 -9.89 26.82 0.79
CA ALA A 151 -10.11 28.21 0.42
C ALA A 151 -11.24 28.88 1.20
N ARG A 152 -12.24 28.12 1.66
CA ARG A 152 -13.37 28.68 2.42
C ARG A 152 -12.94 29.43 3.70
N PRO A 153 -12.02 28.91 4.54
CA PRO A 153 -11.57 29.64 5.74
C PRO A 153 -10.88 30.97 5.41
N LEU A 154 -10.22 31.05 4.24
CA LEU A 154 -9.55 32.27 3.78
C LEU A 154 -10.52 33.40 3.46
N VAL A 155 -11.77 33.08 3.12
CA VAL A 155 -12.81 34.08 2.84
C VAL A 155 -13.11 34.91 4.10
N GLU A 156 -13.18 34.26 5.26
CA GLU A 156 -13.40 34.94 6.54
C GLU A 156 -12.25 35.89 6.87
N THR A 157 -11.00 35.48 6.64
CA THR A 157 -9.82 36.34 6.80
C THR A 157 -9.91 37.63 5.98
N ILE A 158 -10.46 37.57 4.75
CA ILE A 158 -10.63 38.75 3.91
C ILE A 158 -11.69 39.71 4.50
N PHE A 159 -12.79 39.19 5.04
CA PHE A 159 -13.81 40.01 5.69
C PHE A 159 -13.31 40.69 6.97
N GLU A 160 -12.38 40.07 7.67
CA GLU A 160 -11.67 40.64 8.82
C GLU A 160 -10.59 41.66 8.44
N ARG A 161 -10.52 42.06 7.16
CA ARG A 161 -9.52 42.98 6.58
C ARG A 161 -8.10 42.41 6.58
N GLY A 162 -7.95 41.09 6.68
CA GLY A 162 -6.70 40.38 6.47
C GLY A 162 -6.40 40.12 5.00
N MET A 163 -5.17 39.69 4.72
CA MET A 163 -4.75 39.22 3.39
C MET A 163 -4.62 37.70 3.43
N ALA A 164 -5.19 37.02 2.45
CA ALA A 164 -5.07 35.57 2.29
C ALA A 164 -4.58 35.23 0.88
N THR A 165 -3.78 34.17 0.79
CA THR A 165 -3.21 33.68 -0.48
C THR A 165 -3.39 32.18 -0.57
N CYS A 166 -3.83 31.69 -1.72
CA CYS A 166 -3.97 30.26 -2.00
C CYS A 166 -3.05 29.88 -3.18
N PHE A 167 -2.32 28.77 -3.03
CA PHE A 167 -1.41 28.27 -4.06
C PHE A 167 -1.87 26.89 -4.53
N ALA A 168 -1.87 26.67 -5.85
CA ALA A 168 -2.01 25.35 -6.43
C ALA A 168 -0.64 24.89 -6.96
N TYR A 169 -0.04 23.88 -6.32
CA TYR A 169 1.27 23.33 -6.69
C TYR A 169 1.14 21.88 -7.17
N GLY A 170 2.02 21.47 -8.08
CA GLY A 170 2.08 20.10 -8.58
C GLY A 170 2.60 20.00 -10.02
N GLN A 171 2.92 18.78 -10.47
CA GLN A 171 3.40 18.53 -11.83
C GLN A 171 2.35 18.82 -12.91
N THR A 172 2.75 18.96 -14.17
CA THR A 172 1.81 19.06 -15.30
C THR A 172 0.86 17.86 -15.33
N GLY A 173 -0.44 18.10 -15.49
CA GLY A 173 -1.46 17.05 -15.46
C GLY A 173 -1.88 16.56 -14.06
N SER A 174 -1.42 17.19 -12.98
CA SER A 174 -1.83 16.84 -11.60
C SER A 174 -3.19 17.39 -11.17
N GLY A 175 -3.95 18.00 -12.08
CA GLY A 175 -5.30 18.52 -11.79
C GLY A 175 -5.36 19.97 -11.30
N LYS A 176 -4.24 20.71 -11.20
CA LYS A 176 -4.22 22.12 -10.72
C LYS A 176 -5.37 22.98 -11.29
N THR A 177 -5.49 23.09 -12.61
CA THR A 177 -6.53 23.89 -13.30
C THR A 177 -7.96 23.36 -13.10
N HIS A 178 -8.13 22.11 -12.69
CA HIS A 178 -9.44 21.54 -12.40
C HIS A 178 -9.92 21.83 -10.97
N VAL A 179 -8.99 22.21 -10.10
CA VAL A 179 -9.25 22.56 -8.69
C VAL A 179 -9.28 24.09 -8.49
N SER A 180 -8.50 24.84 -9.29
CA SER A 180 -8.47 26.31 -9.27
C SER A 180 -9.76 26.96 -9.77
#